data_AF-A0A091GH98-F1
#
_entry.id   AF-A0A091GH98-F1
#
_cell.length_a   1.000
_cell.length_b   1.000
_cell.length_c   1.000
_cell.angle_alpha   90.00
_cell.angle_beta   90.00
_cell.angle_gamma   90.00
#
_symmetry.space_group_name_H-M   'P 1'
#
loop_
_entity.id
_entity.type
_entity.pdbx_description
1 polymer ?
#
loop_
_entity_poly.entity_id
_entity_poly.type
_entity_poly.pdbx_seq_one_letter_code
_entity_poly.pdbx_strand_id
1 'polypeptide(L)'
;GPVYVKIPFTPGDLMLWKQSAGTYRENPDKVARVVKMIMKTQNPDWDDIQVLLDTLLDTTEKGMVLKTARERVREDIRQGVVTGTVEQNFPMEDPMWDCNTTRGMGYLKRYQEWVVVGIQTAIPKAINYSKLYNIRQEKTESPSVFLE
;
A
#
# COMPACT_ATOMS: atom_id res chain seq x y z
N GLY A 1 -8.87 -19.96 -22.56
CA GLY A 1 -7.76 -19.36 -21.80
C GLY A 1 -7.91 -19.69 -20.33
N PRO A 2 -6.92 -19.38 -19.48
CA PRO A 2 -7.07 -19.54 -18.03
C PRO A 2 -8.23 -18.66 -17.51
N VAL A 3 -8.96 -19.17 -16.52
CA VAL A 3 -10.12 -18.51 -15.90
C VAL A 3 -9.70 -17.99 -14.54
N TYR A 4 -10.09 -16.75 -14.21
CA TYR A 4 -9.95 -16.20 -12.88
C TYR A 4 -10.97 -16.86 -11.94
N VAL A 5 -10.47 -17.53 -10.90
CA VAL A 5 -11.29 -18.18 -9.89
C VAL A 5 -11.10 -17.43 -8.58
N LYS A 6 -12.18 -16.84 -8.07
CA LYS A 6 -12.16 -16.19 -6.75
C LYS A 6 -12.08 -17.25 -5.66
N ILE A 7 -11.12 -17.10 -4.76
CA ILE A 7 -10.98 -17.91 -3.54
C ILE A 7 -11.08 -16.95 -2.36
N PRO A 8 -12.15 -17.02 -1.55
CA PRO A 8 -12.30 -16.16 -0.38
C PRO A 8 -11.18 -16.40 0.63
N PHE A 9 -10.78 -15.33 1.32
CA PHE A 9 -9.89 -15.45 2.48
C PHE A 9 -10.56 -16.25 3.59
N THR A 10 -9.80 -17.13 4.24
CA THR A 10 -10.30 -17.77 5.45
C THR A 10 -10.13 -16.84 6.66
N PRO A 11 -10.95 -17.00 7.72
CA PRO A 11 -10.74 -16.27 8.98
C PRO A 11 -9.35 -16.51 9.57
N GLY A 12 -8.78 -17.71 9.37
CA GLY A 12 -7.43 -18.06 9.81
C GLY A 12 -6.36 -17.27 9.08
N ASP A 13 -6.49 -17.10 7.76
CA ASP A 13 -5.57 -16.29 6.96
C ASP A 13 -5.58 -14.83 7.42
N LEU A 14 -6.77 -14.26 7.61
CA LEU A 14 -6.92 -12.87 8.07
C LEU A 14 -6.24 -12.64 9.42
N MET A 15 -6.40 -13.56 10.37
CA MET A 15 -5.75 -13.47 11.68
C MET A 15 -4.21 -13.61 11.58
N LEU A 16 -3.73 -14.54 10.76
CA LEU A 16 -2.29 -14.75 10.54
C LEU A 16 -1.65 -13.51 9.89
N TRP A 17 -2.31 -12.92 8.89
CA TRP A 17 -1.82 -11.73 8.22
C TRP A 17 -1.85 -10.50 9.13
N LYS A 18 -2.89 -10.36 9.96
CA LYS A 18 -2.95 -9.30 10.98
C LYS A 18 -1.79 -9.42 11.97
N GLN A 19 -1.53 -10.61 12.48
CA GLN A 19 -0.39 -10.86 13.38
C GLN A 19 0.95 -10.57 12.68
N SER A 20 1.08 -10.98 11.42
CA SER A 20 2.29 -10.76 10.62
C SER A 20 2.53 -9.28 10.33
N ALA A 21 1.48 -8.52 10.02
CA ALA A 21 1.54 -7.08 9.76
C ALA A 21 1.92 -6.31 11.02
N GLY A 22 1.28 -6.62 12.15
CA GLY A 22 1.40 -5.84 13.39
C GLY A 22 0.69 -4.49 13.30
N THR A 23 1.03 -3.56 14.20
CA THR A 23 0.41 -2.22 14.26
C THR A 23 0.87 -1.35 13.10
N TYR A 24 -0.08 -0.79 12.34
CA TYR A 24 0.25 0.02 11.16
C TYR A 24 1.11 1.24 11.48
N ARG A 25 0.76 2.04 12.49
CA ARG A 25 1.53 3.25 12.85
C ARG A 25 2.94 2.99 13.33
N GLU A 26 3.20 1.80 13.88
CA GLU A 26 4.55 1.44 14.33
C GLU A 26 5.48 1.16 13.15
N ASN A 27 4.96 0.50 12.10
CA ASN A 27 5.77 0.14 10.94
C ASN A 27 4.95 0.03 9.64
N PRO A 28 4.61 1.16 8.99
CA PRO A 28 3.89 1.17 7.72
C PRO A 28 4.57 0.34 6.62
N ASP A 29 5.90 0.35 6.58
CA ASP A 29 6.69 -0.41 5.60
C ASP A 29 6.52 -1.94 5.81
N LYS A 30 6.40 -2.41 7.05
CA LYS A 30 6.14 -3.83 7.35
C LYS A 30 4.74 -4.24 6.90
N VAL A 31 3.73 -3.43 7.20
CA VAL A 31 2.35 -3.69 6.74
C VAL A 31 2.29 -3.71 5.21
N ALA A 32 2.94 -2.76 4.54
CA ALA A 32 3.01 -2.73 3.08
C ALA A 32 3.69 -3.98 2.49
N ARG A 33 4.75 -4.52 3.12
CA ARG A 33 5.38 -5.77 2.69
C ARG A 33 4.43 -6.96 2.79
N VAL A 34 3.67 -7.07 3.89
CA VAL A 34 2.67 -8.14 4.08
C VAL A 34 1.56 -8.02 3.05
N VAL A 35 0.99 -6.82 2.87
CA VAL A 35 -0.07 -6.60 1.86
C VAL A 35 0.44 -6.91 0.46
N LYS A 36 1.63 -6.46 0.08
CA LYS A 36 2.23 -6.76 -1.23
C LYS A 36 2.41 -8.27 -1.45
N MET A 37 2.80 -9.01 -0.42
CA MET A 37 2.90 -10.48 -0.48
C MET A 37 1.52 -11.12 -0.69
N ILE A 38 0.48 -10.64 0.00
CA ILE A 38 -0.90 -11.12 -0.17
C ILE A 38 -1.41 -10.83 -1.60
N MET A 39 -1.20 -9.60 -2.11
CA MET A 39 -1.56 -9.25 -3.49
C MET A 39 -0.92 -10.17 -4.52
N LYS A 40 0.34 -10.58 -4.28
CA LYS A 40 1.08 -11.47 -5.18
C LYS A 40 0.63 -12.92 -5.09
N THR A 41 0.33 -13.41 -3.89
CA THR A 41 0.07 -14.84 -3.64
C THR A 41 -1.41 -15.21 -3.78
N GLN A 42 -2.31 -14.33 -3.34
CA GLN A 42 -3.75 -14.57 -3.35
C GLN A 42 -4.46 -13.88 -4.52
N ASN A 43 -3.83 -12.84 -5.09
CA ASN A 43 -4.40 -12.03 -6.17
C ASN A 43 -5.86 -11.58 -5.87
N PRO A 44 -6.14 -10.96 -4.72
CA PRO A 44 -7.48 -10.61 -4.30
C PRO A 44 -8.14 -9.61 -5.23
N ASP A 45 -9.46 -9.69 -5.37
CA ASP A 45 -10.25 -8.69 -6.09
C ASP A 45 -10.49 -7.43 -5.25
N TRP A 46 -11.29 -6.50 -5.76
CA TRP A 46 -11.53 -5.22 -5.09
C TRP A 46 -12.17 -5.38 -3.70
N ASP A 47 -13.17 -6.27 -3.57
CA ASP A 47 -13.87 -6.55 -2.31
C ASP A 47 -12.95 -7.19 -1.28
N ASP A 48 -12.19 -8.20 -1.72
CA ASP A 48 -11.24 -8.90 -0.87
C ASP A 48 -10.19 -7.92 -0.30
N ILE A 49 -9.76 -6.94 -1.11
CA ILE A 49 -8.86 -5.87 -0.67
C ILE A 49 -9.54 -4.98 0.40
N GLN A 50 -10.83 -4.67 0.28
CA GLN A 50 -11.53 -3.89 1.32
C GLN A 50 -11.52 -4.64 2.66
N VAL A 51 -11.83 -5.94 2.65
CA VAL A 51 -11.81 -6.81 3.82
C VAL A 51 -10.41 -6.89 4.43
N LEU A 52 -9.37 -7.01 3.59
CA LEU A 52 -7.99 -7.02 4.05
C LEU A 52 -7.63 -5.70 4.75
N LEU A 53 -7.98 -4.56 4.16
CA LEU A 53 -7.70 -3.25 4.75
C LEU A 53 -8.45 -3.06 6.08
N ASP A 54 -9.73 -3.47 6.17
CA ASP A 54 -10.51 -3.40 7.42
C ASP A 54 -9.96 -4.34 8.51
N THR A 55 -9.29 -5.43 8.11
CA THR A 55 -8.65 -6.35 9.05
C THR A 55 -7.37 -5.76 9.64
N LEU A 56 -6.56 -5.11 8.79
CA LEU A 56 -5.21 -4.65 9.12
C LEU A 56 -5.17 -3.23 9.69
N LEU A 57 -6.14 -2.37 9.37
CA LEU A 57 -6.11 -0.94 9.64
C LEU A 57 -7.36 -0.52 10.43
N ASP A 58 -7.22 0.51 11.27
CA ASP A 58 -8.39 1.21 11.80
C ASP A 58 -9.09 2.05 10.69
N THR A 59 -10.31 2.52 10.95
CA THR A 59 -11.09 3.30 9.98
C THR A 59 -10.38 4.59 9.53
N THR A 60 -9.66 5.26 10.43
CA THR A 60 -8.90 6.48 10.12
C THR A 60 -7.71 6.14 9.23
N GLU A 61 -6.96 5.09 9.58
CA GLU A 61 -5.82 4.59 8.84
C GLU A 61 -6.20 4.16 7.42
N LYS A 62 -7.27 3.36 7.28
CA LYS A 62 -7.84 2.99 5.98
C LYS A 62 -8.21 4.23 5.16
N GLY A 63 -8.89 5.20 5.79
CA GLY A 63 -9.25 6.46 5.14
C GLY A 63 -8.03 7.23 4.61
N MET A 64 -6.95 7.32 5.41
CA MET A 64 -5.70 7.95 4.98
C MET A 64 -5.03 7.19 3.84
N VAL A 65 -4.97 5.86 3.91
CA VAL A 65 -4.39 5.01 2.85
C VAL A 65 -5.12 5.19 1.53
N LEU A 66 -6.44 5.09 1.52
CA LEU A 66 -7.26 5.22 0.31
C LEU A 66 -7.16 6.64 -0.27
N LYS A 67 -7.17 7.67 0.58
CA LYS A 67 -6.98 9.06 0.13
C LYS A 67 -5.63 9.24 -0.54
N THR A 68 -4.54 8.80 0.10
CA THR A 68 -3.18 8.95 -0.43
C THR A 68 -2.98 8.18 -1.73
N ALA A 69 -3.50 6.95 -1.82
CA ALA A 69 -3.50 6.19 -3.07
C ALA A 69 -4.24 6.94 -4.20
N ARG A 70 -5.38 7.55 -3.88
CA ARG A 70 -6.19 8.32 -4.84
C ARG A 70 -5.50 9.60 -5.30
N GLU A 71 -4.80 10.32 -4.42
CA GLU A 71 -3.97 11.46 -4.82
C GLU A 71 -2.80 11.02 -5.72
N ARG A 72 -2.21 9.85 -5.44
CA ARG A 72 -1.17 9.29 -6.32
C ARG A 72 -1.72 8.98 -7.72
N VAL A 73 -2.91 8.40 -7.81
CA VAL A 73 -3.58 8.13 -9.10
C VAL A 73 -3.82 9.42 -9.88
N ARG A 74 -4.27 10.50 -9.21
CA ARG A 74 -4.43 11.82 -9.84
C ARG A 74 -3.12 12.35 -10.43
N GLU A 75 -2.02 12.19 -9.69
CA GLU A 75 -0.70 12.57 -10.16
C GLU A 75 -0.28 11.77 -11.38
N ASP A 76 -0.42 10.44 -11.33
CA ASP A 76 -0.06 9.54 -12.43
C ASP A 76 -0.89 9.85 -13.70
N ILE A 77 -2.17 10.23 -13.56
CA ILE A 77 -3.01 10.72 -14.67
C ILE A 77 -2.48 12.04 -15.22
N ARG A 78 -2.18 13.02 -14.35
CA ARG A 78 -1.67 14.33 -14.75
C ARG A 78 -0.34 14.23 -15.50
N GLN A 79 0.51 13.28 -15.10
CA GLN A 79 1.80 13.01 -15.74
C GLN A 79 1.69 12.14 -17.01
N GLY A 80 0.50 11.64 -17.35
CA GLY A 80 0.29 10.76 -18.50
C GLY A 80 0.83 9.34 -18.32
N VAL A 81 1.15 8.93 -17.08
CA VAL A 81 1.58 7.56 -16.75
C VAL A 81 0.42 6.58 -16.91
N VAL A 82 -0.80 7.02 -16.59
CA VAL A 82 -2.03 6.24 -16.80
C VAL A 82 -3.12 7.11 -17.44
N THR A 83 -3.97 6.48 -18.25
CA THR A 83 -5.11 7.14 -18.89
C THR A 83 -6.42 6.90 -18.11
N GLY A 84 -7.43 7.71 -18.42
CA GLY A 84 -8.76 7.60 -17.80
C GLY A 84 -8.91 8.50 -16.57
N THR A 85 -10.01 8.31 -15.84
CA THR A 85 -10.33 9.08 -14.64
C THR A 85 -9.80 8.40 -13.37
N VAL A 86 -9.81 9.15 -12.27
CA VAL A 86 -9.49 8.60 -10.94
C VAL A 86 -10.48 7.51 -10.58
N GLU A 87 -11.77 7.71 -10.84
CA GLU A 87 -12.83 6.73 -10.56
C GLU A 87 -12.66 5.44 -11.37
N GLN A 88 -12.18 5.52 -12.61
CA GLN A 88 -11.90 4.34 -13.43
C GLN A 88 -10.71 3.52 -12.92
N ASN A 89 -9.70 4.20 -12.37
CA ASN A 89 -8.44 3.57 -11.94
C ASN A 89 -8.42 3.19 -10.45
N PHE A 90 -9.07 3.99 -9.60
CA PHE A 90 -9.15 3.85 -8.15
C PHE A 90 -10.56 4.21 -7.63
N PRO A 91 -11.55 3.33 -7.89
CA PRO A 91 -12.93 3.52 -7.49
C PRO A 91 -13.09 3.40 -5.96
N MET A 92 -14.09 4.12 -5.43
CA MET A 92 -14.48 4.06 -4.02
C MET A 92 -15.52 2.96 -3.74
N GLU A 93 -16.21 2.49 -4.76
CA GLU A 93 -17.21 1.42 -4.73
C GLU A 93 -16.78 0.29 -5.66
N ASP A 94 -17.40 -0.88 -5.56
CA ASP A 94 -17.06 -2.03 -6.40
C ASP A 94 -17.23 -1.68 -7.89
N PRO A 95 -16.14 -1.71 -8.69
CA PRO A 95 -16.21 -1.39 -10.11
C PRO A 95 -16.73 -2.55 -10.97
N MET A 96 -16.99 -3.72 -10.40
CA MET A 96 -17.39 -4.95 -11.11
C MET A 96 -16.43 -5.29 -12.27
N TRP A 97 -15.12 -5.16 -12.04
CA TRP A 97 -14.12 -5.47 -13.07
C TRP A 97 -14.13 -6.95 -13.45
N ASP A 98 -14.31 -7.22 -14.75
CA ASP A 98 -14.19 -8.59 -15.27
C ASP A 98 -12.72 -9.03 -15.33
N CYS A 99 -12.30 -9.72 -14.26
CA CYS A 99 -10.95 -10.25 -14.08
C CYS A 99 -10.58 -11.36 -15.08
N ASN A 100 -11.52 -11.89 -15.87
CA ASN A 100 -11.22 -12.81 -16.97
C ASN A 100 -10.76 -12.09 -18.25
N THR A 101 -10.89 -10.76 -18.30
CA THR A 101 -10.41 -9.94 -19.42
C THR A 101 -9.06 -9.32 -19.09
N THR A 102 -8.21 -9.15 -20.10
CA THR A 102 -6.94 -8.42 -19.97
C THR A 102 -7.15 -7.01 -19.40
N ARG A 103 -8.26 -6.36 -19.77
CA ARG A 103 -8.59 -5.01 -19.31
C ARG A 103 -8.98 -4.99 -17.84
N GLY A 104 -9.90 -5.84 -17.41
CA GLY A 104 -10.33 -5.91 -16.01
C GLY A 104 -9.20 -6.35 -15.09
N MET A 105 -8.42 -7.35 -15.50
CA MET A 105 -7.22 -7.77 -14.75
C MET A 105 -6.16 -6.66 -14.68
N GLY A 106 -6.00 -5.88 -15.74
CA GLY A 106 -5.12 -4.70 -15.75
C GLY A 106 -5.56 -3.61 -14.77
N TYR A 107 -6.87 -3.36 -14.65
CA TYR A 107 -7.39 -2.46 -13.62
C TYR A 107 -7.13 -2.99 -12.21
N LEU A 108 -7.42 -4.27 -11.97
CA LEU A 108 -7.19 -4.89 -10.66
C LEU A 108 -5.72 -4.80 -10.23
N LYS A 109 -4.78 -5.10 -11.14
CA LYS A 109 -3.34 -5.03 -10.82
C LYS A 109 -2.89 -3.62 -10.44
N ARG A 110 -3.33 -2.60 -11.17
CA ARG A 110 -2.99 -1.21 -10.82
C ARG A 110 -3.61 -0.78 -9.49
N TYR A 111 -4.85 -1.19 -9.24
CA TYR A 111 -5.51 -0.93 -7.95
C TYR A 111 -4.71 -1.54 -6.78
N GLN A 112 -4.30 -2.81 -6.89
CA GLN A 112 -3.44 -3.48 -5.90
C GLN A 112 -2.13 -2.71 -5.66
N GLU A 113 -1.49 -2.22 -6.72
CA GLU A 113 -0.24 -1.43 -6.62
C GLU A 113 -0.45 -0.09 -5.91
N TRP A 114 -1.48 0.66 -6.28
CA TRP A 114 -1.78 1.95 -5.64
C TRP A 114 -2.19 1.79 -4.17
N VAL A 115 -2.89 0.71 -3.80
CA VAL A 115 -3.16 0.39 -2.39
C VAL A 115 -1.86 0.22 -1.61
N VAL A 116 -0.90 -0.53 -2.14
CA VAL A 116 0.42 -0.70 -1.49
C VAL A 116 1.14 0.64 -1.35
N VAL A 117 1.13 1.47 -2.39
CA VAL A 117 1.70 2.83 -2.33
C VAL A 117 1.02 3.68 -1.27
N GLY A 118 -0.32 3.63 -1.19
CA GLY A 118 -1.09 4.31 -0.15
C GLY A 118 -0.66 3.90 1.26
N ILE A 119 -0.50 2.60 1.51
CA ILE A 119 -0.03 2.07 2.81
C ILE A 119 1.37 2.60 3.14
N GLN A 120 2.28 2.66 2.17
CA GLN A 120 3.66 3.12 2.38
C GLN A 120 3.77 4.62 2.67
N THR A 121 2.83 5.42 2.17
CA THR A 121 2.98 6.88 2.08
C THR A 121 1.93 7.67 2.86
N ALA A 122 0.88 7.02 3.38
CA ALA A 122 -0.21 7.70 4.07
C ALA A 122 0.19 8.26 5.45
N ILE A 123 1.11 7.60 6.16
CA ILE A 123 1.69 8.15 7.38
C ILE A 123 3.05 8.75 7.02
N PRO A 124 3.24 10.08 7.21
CA PRO A 124 4.54 10.69 7.05
C PRO A 124 5.53 9.97 7.95
N LYS A 125 6.64 9.48 7.39
CA LYS A 125 7.72 8.93 8.21
C LYS A 125 8.12 10.05 9.17
N ALA A 126 7.90 9.86 10.46
CA ALA A 126 8.42 10.77 11.46
C ALA A 126 9.93 10.87 11.18
N ILE A 127 10.37 12.03 10.69
CA ILE A 127 11.79 12.32 10.59
C ILE A 127 12.28 12.15 12.01
N ASN A 128 13.05 11.09 12.24
CA ASN A 128 13.56 10.81 13.57
C ASN A 128 14.66 11.85 13.83
N TYR A 129 14.25 13.05 14.27
CA TYR A 129 15.16 14.15 14.55
C TYR A 129 16.23 13.76 15.58
N SER A 130 15.99 12.74 16.43
CA SER A 130 17.03 12.19 17.31
C SER A 130 18.21 11.59 16.55
N LYS A 131 18.01 11.05 15.34
CA LYS A 131 19.11 10.61 14.46
C LYS A 131 19.83 11.78 13.79
N LEU A 132 19.16 12.90 13.53
CA LEU A 132 19.79 14.12 13.01
C LEU A 132 20.63 14.83 14.08
N TYR A 133 20.20 14.83 15.34
CA TYR A 133 20.94 15.45 16.46
C TYR A 133 22.03 14.55 17.08
N ASN A 134 22.05 13.26 16.75
CA ASN A 134 23.12 12.34 17.14
C ASN A 134 24.34 12.39 16.22
N ILE A 135 24.29 13.21 15.16
CA ILE A 135 25.46 13.54 14.36
C ILE A 135 26.23 14.63 15.13
N ARG A 136 27.01 14.20 16.13
CA ARG A 136 28.01 15.03 16.79
C ARG A 136 29.35 14.39 16.48
N GLN A 137 30.25 15.17 15.89
CA GLN A 137 31.65 14.80 15.69
C GLN A 137 32.18 14.27 17.02
N GLU A 138 32.63 13.01 17.04
CA GLU A 138 33.22 12.44 18.24
C GLU A 138 34.49 13.21 18.59
N LYS A 139 34.87 13.28 19.87
CA LYS A 139 36.06 14.04 20.31
C LYS A 139 37.36 13.58 19.62
N THR A 140 37.36 12.37 19.07
CA THR A 140 38.47 11.72 18.36
C THR A 140 38.36 11.81 16.84
N GLU A 141 37.25 12.32 16.31
CA GLU A 141 37.02 12.43 14.88
C GLU A 141 37.53 13.78 14.37
N SER A 142 38.20 13.77 13.21
CA SER A 142 38.66 15.00 12.54
C SER A 142 37.49 15.69 11.82
N PRO A 143 37.44 17.03 11.74
CA PRO A 143 36.36 17.74 11.03
C PRO A 143 36.21 17.30 9.58
N SER A 144 37.29 16.84 8.95
CA SER A 144 37.28 16.34 7.57
C SER A 144 36.62 14.96 7.44
N VAL A 145 36.68 14.11 8.48
CA VAL A 145 36.06 12.77 8.50
C VAL A 145 34.57 12.86 8.79
N PHE A 146 34.15 13.86 9.56
CA PHE A 146 32.74 14.14 9.86
C PHE A 146 31.95 14.73 8.67
N LEU A 147 32.64 15.36 7.72
CA LEU A 147 32.04 16.05 6.58
C LEU A 147 32.05 15.25 5.27
N GLU A 148 32.64 14.04 5.25
CA GLU A 148 32.50 13.07 4.15
C GLU A 148 31.16 12.32 4.24
#